data_AF-A0A933AV50-F1
#
_entry.id   AF-A0A933AV50-F1
#
_cell.length_a   1.000
_cell.length_b   1.000
_cell.length_c   1.000
_cell.angle_alpha   90.00
_cell.angle_beta   90.00
_cell.angle_gamma   90.00
#
_symmetry.space_group_name_H-M   'P 1'
#
loop_
_entity.id
_entity.type
_entity.pdbx_description
1 polymer ?
#
loop_
_entity_poly.entity_id
_entity_poly.type
_entity_poly.pdbx_seq_one_letter_code
_entity_poly.pdbx_strand_id
1 'polypeptide(L)'
;MLFGGENATGHTKNDLHIWNPNGNDWAAVAPANSPPPPRAYHTSWQSGDKTYIVGGKDANGDDLKDLWFYGLTTDNWQRGPDARFPLAMPEH
;
A
#
# COMPACT_ATOMS: atom_id res chain seq x y z
N MET A 1 -0.04 -9.97 0.39
CA MET A 1 -0.88 -8.80 0.74
C MET A 1 -1.02 -7.94 -0.49
N LEU A 2 -2.20 -7.41 -0.76
CA LEU A 2 -2.49 -6.46 -1.82
C LEU A 2 -3.12 -5.23 -1.18
N PHE A 3 -2.59 -4.05 -1.50
CA PHE A 3 -3.13 -2.78 -1.01
C PHE A 3 -3.32 -1.83 -2.18
N GLY A 4 -4.44 -1.12 -2.22
CA GLY A 4 -4.70 -0.08 -3.20
C GLY A 4 -4.71 -0.56 -4.66
N GLY A 5 -4.13 0.23 -5.55
CA GLY A 5 -4.26 0.07 -7.00
C GLY A 5 -5.32 1.01 -7.58
N GLU A 6 -5.66 0.82 -8.84
CA GLU A 6 -6.68 1.61 -9.55
C GLU A 6 -7.67 0.68 -10.26
N ASN A 7 -8.92 1.12 -10.38
CA ASN A 7 -9.89 0.42 -11.22
C ASN A 7 -9.76 0.84 -12.70
N ALA A 8 -10.57 0.23 -13.56
CA ALA A 8 -10.58 0.53 -15.00
C ALA A 8 -10.92 2.00 -15.36
N THR A 9 -11.41 2.80 -14.41
CA THR A 9 -11.74 4.23 -14.60
C THR A 9 -10.69 5.16 -13.98
N GLY A 10 -9.54 4.64 -13.52
CA GLY A 10 -8.48 5.41 -12.89
C GLY A 10 -8.76 5.84 -11.45
N HIS A 11 -9.80 5.31 -10.80
CA HIS A 11 -10.05 5.59 -9.38
C HIS A 11 -9.13 4.75 -8.51
N THR A 12 -8.18 5.42 -7.86
CA THR A 12 -7.27 4.82 -6.88
C THR A 12 -8.03 4.25 -5.68
N LYS A 13 -7.50 3.18 -5.09
CA LYS A 13 -8.06 2.47 -3.94
C LYS A 13 -7.09 2.50 -2.75
N ASN A 14 -7.61 2.22 -1.56
CA ASN A 14 -6.86 2.00 -0.32
C ASN A 14 -7.39 0.78 0.46
N ASP A 15 -8.07 -0.15 -0.22
CA ASP A 15 -8.49 -1.41 0.39
C ASP A 15 -7.31 -2.35 0.56
N LEU A 16 -7.38 -3.18 1.58
CA LEU A 16 -6.37 -4.16 1.94
C LEU A 16 -6.95 -5.56 1.75
N HIS A 17 -6.27 -6.40 0.98
CA HIS A 17 -6.61 -7.80 0.78
C HIS A 17 -5.43 -8.70 1.14
N ILE A 18 -5.70 -9.81 1.80
CA ILE A 18 -4.70 -10.83 2.13
C ILE A 18 -5.09 -12.14 1.46
N TRP A 19 -4.14 -12.72 0.72
CA TRP A 19 -4.30 -14.04 0.13
C TRP A 19 -4.10 -15.10 1.20
N ASN A 20 -5.07 -16.00 1.32
CA ASN A 20 -5.00 -17.18 2.16
C ASN A 20 -4.72 -18.42 1.28
N PRO A 21 -3.48 -18.94 1.27
CA PRO A 21 -3.13 -20.08 0.41
C PRO A 21 -3.79 -21.39 0.86
N ASN A 22 -4.23 -21.50 2.12
CA ASN A 22 -4.87 -22.71 2.62
C ASN A 22 -6.35 -22.80 2.18
N GLY A 23 -7.03 -21.65 2.14
CA GLY A 23 -8.40 -21.54 1.66
C GLY A 23 -8.52 -21.29 0.17
N ASN A 24 -7.41 -20.95 -0.50
CA ASN A 24 -7.35 -20.53 -1.90
C ASN A 24 -8.30 -19.35 -2.18
N ASP A 25 -8.31 -18.37 -1.28
CA ASP A 25 -9.20 -17.22 -1.29
C ASP A 25 -8.49 -15.93 -0.89
N TRP A 26 -9.07 -14.80 -1.33
CA TRP A 26 -8.69 -13.46 -0.88
C TRP A 26 -9.66 -13.01 0.20
N ALA A 27 -9.10 -12.55 1.32
CA ALA A 27 -9.87 -11.93 2.39
C ALA A 27 -9.68 -10.41 2.37
N ALA A 28 -10.78 -9.67 2.31
CA ALA A 28 -10.77 -8.24 2.57
C ALA A 28 -10.50 -7.99 4.05
N VAL A 29 -9.54 -7.12 4.36
CA VAL A 29 -9.14 -6.78 5.72
C VAL A 29 -9.60 -5.37 6.03
N ALA A 30 -10.25 -5.21 7.18
CA ALA A 30 -10.59 -3.92 7.76
C ALA A 30 -9.63 -3.64 8.93
N PRO A 31 -8.57 -2.83 8.72
CA PRO A 31 -7.56 -2.59 9.75
C PRO A 31 -8.14 -1.91 10.99
N ALA A 32 -7.47 -2.07 12.14
CA ALA A 32 -7.87 -1.46 13.41
C ALA A 32 -7.85 0.08 13.39
N ASN A 33 -7.17 0.69 12.40
CA ASN A 33 -7.11 2.13 12.22
C ASN A 33 -7.23 2.53 10.75
N SER A 34 -7.26 3.84 10.51
CA SER A 34 -7.38 4.37 9.14
C SER A 34 -6.18 3.97 8.28
N PRO A 35 -6.41 3.44 7.06
CA PRO A 35 -5.36 3.10 6.14
C PRO A 35 -4.69 4.35 5.54
N PRO A 36 -3.55 4.19 4.84
CA PRO A 36 -2.98 5.24 4.02
C PRO A 36 -3.99 5.78 2.98
N PRO A 37 -3.78 7.01 2.47
CA PRO A 37 -4.57 7.53 1.36
C PRO A 37 -4.58 6.59 0.13
N PRO A 38 -5.68 6.57 -0.65
CA PRO A 38 -5.76 5.84 -1.90
C PRO A 38 -4.58 6.11 -2.83
N ARG A 39 -4.04 5.04 -3.41
CA ARG A 39 -2.84 5.13 -4.25
C ARG A 39 -2.71 3.98 -5.24
N ALA A 40 -2.11 4.25 -6.39
CA ALA A 40 -1.68 3.26 -7.37
C ALA A 40 -0.16 3.37 -7.62
N TYR A 41 0.42 2.41 -8.34
CA TYR A 41 1.84 2.41 -8.76
C TYR A 41 2.87 2.56 -7.62
N HIS A 42 2.49 2.24 -6.39
CA HIS A 42 3.40 2.25 -5.24
C HIS A 42 4.27 1.00 -5.23
N THR A 43 5.38 1.06 -4.49
CA THR A 43 6.19 -0.13 -4.20
C THR A 43 5.81 -0.69 -2.84
N SER A 44 5.70 -2.01 -2.74
CA SER A 44 5.47 -2.70 -1.47
C SER A 44 6.44 -3.85 -1.25
N TRP A 45 6.81 -4.10 0.01
CA TRP A 45 7.64 -5.24 0.40
C TRP A 45 7.34 -5.66 1.83
N GLN A 46 7.59 -6.93 2.16
CA GLN A 46 7.44 -7.45 3.51
C GLN A 46 8.80 -7.64 4.17
N SER A 47 8.93 -7.26 5.45
CA SER A 47 10.08 -7.57 6.28
C SER A 47 9.61 -7.90 7.70
N GLY A 48 9.82 -9.15 8.11
CA GLY A 48 9.32 -9.68 9.37
C GLY A 48 7.79 -9.59 9.44
N ASP A 49 7.29 -9.04 10.54
CA ASP A 49 5.86 -8.86 10.82
C ASP A 49 5.25 -7.58 10.18
N LYS A 50 5.99 -6.91 9.32
CA LYS A 50 5.56 -5.64 8.72
C LYS A 50 5.56 -5.72 7.20
N THR A 51 4.50 -5.19 6.60
CA THR A 51 4.46 -4.91 5.17
C THR A 51 4.55 -3.40 4.96
N TYR A 52 5.49 -2.97 4.13
CA TYR A 52 5.80 -1.58 3.87
C TYR A 52 5.23 -1.17 2.51
N ILE A 53 4.86 0.10 2.41
CA ILE A 53 4.35 0.74 1.21
C ILE A 53 5.03 2.11 1.10
N VAL A 54 5.64 2.38 -0.05
CA VAL A 54 6.29 3.66 -0.31
C VAL A 54 5.81 4.26 -1.62
N GLY A 55 5.48 5.54 -1.54
CA GLY A 55 5.11 6.38 -2.67
C GLY A 55 3.89 5.88 -3.45
N GLY A 56 3.98 5.94 -4.78
CA GLY A 56 2.87 5.76 -5.71
C GLY A 56 2.29 7.09 -6.18
N LYS A 57 1.11 7.03 -6.80
CA LYS A 57 0.35 8.20 -7.25
C LYS A 57 -1.03 8.24 -6.60
N ASP A 58 -1.49 9.43 -6.28
CA ASP A 58 -2.86 9.65 -5.82
C ASP A 58 -3.86 9.76 -6.99
N ALA A 59 -5.12 10.09 -6.69
CA ALA A 59 -6.18 10.23 -7.68
C ALA A 59 -5.97 11.38 -8.69
N ASN A 60 -5.12 12.36 -8.37
CA ASN A 60 -4.75 13.46 -9.28
C ASN A 60 -3.52 13.11 -10.14
N GLY A 61 -2.87 11.97 -9.87
CA GLY A 61 -1.61 11.57 -10.50
C GLY A 61 -0.37 12.15 -9.82
N ASP A 62 -0.53 12.82 -8.67
CA ASP A 62 0.56 13.43 -7.92
C ASP A 62 1.41 12.36 -7.22
N ASP A 63 2.74 12.56 -7.23
CA ASP A 63 3.67 11.63 -6.62
C ASP A 63 3.60 11.68 -5.09
N LEU A 64 3.33 10.53 -4.50
CA LEU A 64 3.40 10.32 -3.07
C LEU A 64 4.84 9.99 -2.67
N LYS A 65 5.27 10.49 -1.51
CA LYS A 65 6.61 10.27 -0.94
C LYS A 65 6.56 9.64 0.45
N ASP A 66 5.36 9.43 0.96
CA ASP A 66 5.15 8.89 2.29
C ASP A 66 5.50 7.39 2.35
N LEU A 67 6.05 7.00 3.50
CA LEU A 67 6.24 5.61 3.87
C LEU A 67 5.12 5.24 4.84
N TRP A 68 4.48 4.11 4.56
CA TRP A 68 3.55 3.47 5.47
C TRP A 68 3.97 2.04 5.71
N PHE A 69 3.60 1.51 6.87
CA PHE A 69 3.75 0.09 7.14
C PHE A 69 2.57 -0.44 7.93
N TYR A 70 2.18 -1.66 7.61
CA TYR A 70 1.11 -2.41 8.26
C TYR A 70 1.71 -3.56 9.07
N GLY A 71 1.40 -3.62 10.36
CA GLY A 71 1.78 -4.74 11.21
C GLY A 71 0.81 -5.90 11.07
N LEU A 72 1.30 -7.08 10.68
CA LEU A 72 0.48 -8.27 10.43
C LEU A 72 -0.10 -8.85 11.72
N THR A 73 0.60 -8.71 12.86
CA THR A 73 0.05 -9.12 14.17
C THR A 73 -0.76 -8.03 14.86
N THR A 74 -0.37 -6.76 14.68
CA THR A 74 -1.02 -5.62 15.34
C THR A 74 -2.25 -5.10 14.61
N ASP A 75 -2.45 -5.55 13.36
CA ASP A 75 -3.55 -5.15 12.49
C ASP A 75 -3.71 -3.63 12.37
N ASN A 76 -2.59 -2.91 12.26
CA ASN A 76 -2.61 -1.45 12.22
C ASN A 76 -1.59 -0.88 11.23
N TRP A 77 -1.96 0.28 10.70
CA TRP A 77 -1.10 1.13 9.88
C TRP A 77 -0.33 2.12 10.72
N GLN A 78 0.91 2.37 10.33
CA GLN A 78 1.76 3.38 10.93
C GLN A 78 2.46 4.17 9.81
N ARG A 79 2.49 5.49 9.97
CA ARG A 79 3.21 6.38 9.05
C ARG A 79 4.68 6.48 9.48
N GLY A 80 5.57 6.21 8.54
CA GLY A 80 7.01 6.43 8.68
C GLY A 80 7.42 7.84 8.24
N PRO A 81 8.74 8.13 8.28
CA PRO A 81 9.27 9.32 7.64
C PRO A 81 9.16 9.21 6.12
N ASP A 82 8.99 10.34 5.44
CA ASP A 82 8.94 10.39 3.98
C ASP A 82 10.24 9.85 3.38
N ALA A 83 10.11 9.15 2.25
CA ALA A 83 11.24 8.65 1.49
C ALA A 83 12.09 9.83 1.01
N ARG A 84 13.39 9.76 1.30
CA ARG A 84 14.36 10.82 0.97
C ARG A 84 15.09 10.60 -0.36
N PHE A 85 14.68 9.60 -1.14
CA PHE A 85 15.29 9.26 -2.42
C PHE A 85 14.34 9.62 -3.57
N PRO A 86 14.85 9.96 -4.77
CA PRO A 86 14.01 10.13 -5.94
C PRO A 86 13.30 8.81 -6.26
N LEU A 87 11.96 8.79 -6.18
CA LEU A 87 11.15 7.60 -6.45
C LEU A 87 10.85 7.40 -7.94
N ALA A 88 11.21 8.36 -8.79
CA ALA A 88 11.16 8.19 -10.24
C ALA A 88 12.27 7.21 -10.65
N MET A 89 11.90 6.00 -11.07
CA MET A 89 12.79 5.21 -11.90
C MET A 89 12.92 5.95 -13.24
N PRO A 90 14.14 6.23 -13.75
CA PRO A 90 14.31 6.79 -15.08
C PRO A 90 13.61 5.87 -16.08
N GLU A 91 12.77 6.44 -16.94
CA GLU A 91 12.19 5.73 -18.07
C GLU A 91 13.34 5.23 -18.97
N HIS A 92 13.29 3.96 -19.38
CA HIS A 92 14.23 3.34 -20.31
C HIS A 92 13.75 3.48 -21.75
#